data_AF-A0A352WZJ0-F1
#
_entry.id   AF-A0A352WZJ0-F1
#
_cell.length_a   1.000
_cell.length_b   1.000
_cell.length_c   1.000
_cell.angle_alpha   90.00
_cell.angle_beta   90.00
_cell.angle_gamma   90.00
#
_symmetry.space_group_name_H-M   'P 1'
#
loop_
_entity.id
_entity.type
_entity.pdbx_description
1 polymer ?
#
loop_
_entity_poly.entity_id
_entity_poly.type
_entity_poly.pdbx_seq_one_letter_code
_entity_poly.pdbx_strand_id
1 'polypeptide(L)'
;MFYGAGLIAAGFVTDKSRKYGAVCALAALVIPFIPLALRGESISSTVFWALGYLAFGFYSVYRAILFSDIAKERGLLWLSAGGLLIGRLGDAIGAEINALFIGRESVLVVAAAVLFVAAVFLFIKLFQLLYVPAAARQKSEQEVFAEFASRHDLSGREREVLRLVLDEKTNKEISNVLSVSESTVKFHIHNLLSKTGCKSRTELMSHYYTHRKE
;
A
#
# COMPACT_ATOMS: atom_id res chain seq x y z
N MET A 1 -31.00 -1.18 -13.98
CA MET A 1 -31.17 -1.28 -12.52
C MET A 1 -29.97 -1.92 -11.83
N PHE A 2 -29.49 -3.10 -12.26
CA PHE A 2 -28.43 -3.86 -11.57
C PHE A 2 -27.09 -3.12 -11.39
N TYR A 3 -26.69 -2.31 -12.38
CA TYR A 3 -25.50 -1.47 -12.27
C TYR A 3 -25.59 -0.42 -11.15
N GLY A 4 -26.73 0.27 -11.05
CA GLY A 4 -26.97 1.25 -9.99
C GLY A 4 -27.01 0.62 -8.60
N ALA A 5 -27.59 -0.58 -8.47
CA ALA A 5 -27.55 -1.35 -7.23
C ALA A 5 -26.12 -1.73 -6.83
N GLY A 6 -25.30 -2.14 -7.80
CA GLY A 6 -23.87 -2.43 -7.58
C GLY A 6 -23.08 -1.20 -7.11
N LEU A 7 -23.33 -0.03 -7.68
CA LEU A 7 -22.70 1.23 -7.24
C LEU A 7 -23.05 1.57 -5.79
N ILE A 8 -24.33 1.46 -5.41
CA ILE A 8 -24.79 1.76 -4.06
C ILE A 8 -24.16 0.78 -3.06
N ALA A 9 -24.21 -0.52 -3.35
CA ALA A 9 -23.62 -1.56 -2.50
C ALA A 9 -22.10 -1.37 -2.33
N ALA A 10 -21.40 -1.07 -3.42
CA ALA A 10 -19.98 -0.80 -3.39
C ALA A 10 -19.62 0.45 -2.58
N GLY A 11 -20.44 1.51 -2.66
CA GLY A 11 -20.31 2.70 -1.81
C GLY A 11 -20.37 2.34 -0.33
N PHE A 12 -21.43 1.65 0.10
CA PHE A 12 -21.59 1.22 1.50
C PHE A 12 -20.45 0.36 2.02
N VAL A 13 -19.97 -0.61 1.22
CA VAL A 13 -18.85 -1.48 1.62
C VAL A 13 -17.56 -0.69 1.75
N THR A 14 -17.30 0.24 0.83
CA THR A 14 -16.06 1.02 0.79
C THR A 14 -16.04 2.09 1.88
N ASP A 15 -17.19 2.69 2.20
CA ASP A 15 -17.34 3.63 3.32
C ASP A 15 -17.06 2.97 4.66
N LYS A 16 -17.43 1.69 4.83
CA LYS A 16 -17.13 0.92 6.05
C LYS A 16 -15.65 0.56 6.16
N SER A 17 -15.01 0.18 5.05
CA SER A 17 -13.54 0.08 4.98
C SER A 17 -13.07 0.04 3.52
N ARG A 18 -12.09 0.89 3.21
CA ARG A 18 -11.44 0.92 1.90
C ARG A 18 -10.81 -0.42 1.52
N LYS A 19 -10.34 -1.19 2.51
CA LYS A 19 -9.76 -2.53 2.29
C LYS A 19 -10.81 -3.53 1.78
N TYR A 20 -12.01 -3.52 2.35
CA TYR A 20 -13.09 -4.40 1.91
C TYR A 20 -13.60 -4.01 0.52
N GLY A 21 -13.70 -2.71 0.23
CA GLY A 21 -14.02 -2.22 -1.13
C GLY A 21 -13.07 -2.74 -2.20
N ALA A 22 -11.76 -2.72 -1.92
CA ALA A 22 -10.73 -3.23 -2.83
C ALA A 22 -10.84 -4.75 -3.08
N VAL A 23 -11.06 -5.53 -2.01
CA VAL A 23 -11.23 -6.99 -2.11
C VAL A 23 -12.48 -7.34 -2.92
N CYS A 24 -13.59 -6.64 -2.68
CA CYS A 24 -14.82 -6.84 -3.44
C CYS A 24 -14.66 -6.47 -4.92
N ALA A 25 -13.92 -5.40 -5.24
CA ALA A 25 -13.63 -5.02 -6.62
C ALA A 25 -12.75 -6.04 -7.35
N LEU A 26 -11.77 -6.64 -6.66
CA LEU A 26 -10.96 -7.73 -7.21
C LEU A 26 -11.79 -9.00 -7.42
N ALA A 27 -12.65 -9.36 -6.45
CA ALA A 27 -13.56 -10.49 -6.60
C ALA A 27 -14.56 -10.30 -7.76
N ALA A 28 -15.01 -9.05 -7.98
CA ALA A 28 -15.87 -8.69 -9.10
C ALA A 28 -15.23 -8.92 -10.48
N LEU A 29 -13.89 -8.91 -10.58
CA LEU A 29 -13.18 -9.23 -11.83
C LEU A 29 -13.29 -10.70 -12.23
N VAL A 30 -13.64 -11.59 -11.30
CA VAL A 30 -13.80 -13.03 -11.56
C VAL A 30 -15.18 -13.34 -12.17
N ILE A 31 -16.17 -12.49 -11.92
CA ILE A 31 -17.57 -12.71 -12.33
C ILE A 31 -17.75 -12.86 -13.85
N PRO A 32 -17.06 -12.09 -14.73
CA PRO A 32 -17.13 -12.28 -16.18
C PRO A 32 -16.64 -13.64 -16.69
N PHE A 33 -15.89 -14.40 -15.88
CA PHE A 33 -15.39 -15.73 -16.25
C PHE A 33 -16.36 -16.86 -15.87
N ILE A 34 -17.32 -16.60 -14.99
CA ILE A 34 -18.35 -17.58 -14.57
C ILE A 34 -19.21 -18.05 -15.77
N PRO A 35 -19.71 -17.17 -16.67
CA PRO A 35 -20.44 -17.60 -17.87
C PRO A 35 -19.59 -18.46 -18.82
N LEU A 36 -18.27 -18.23 -18.85
CA LEU A 36 -17.35 -19.00 -19.68
C LEU A 36 -17.14 -20.42 -19.12
N ALA A 37 -17.07 -20.57 -17.80
CA ALA A 37 -16.92 -21.85 -17.12
C ALA A 37 -18.21 -22.70 -17.15
N LEU A 38 -19.38 -22.06 -17.25
CA LEU A 38 -20.69 -22.72 -17.26
C LEU A 38 -21.25 -22.96 -18.68
N ARG A 39 -20.40 -22.92 -19.72
CA ARG A 39 -20.81 -23.23 -21.10
C ARG A 39 -21.37 -24.65 -21.18
N GLY A 40 -22.69 -24.78 -21.32
CA GLY A 40 -23.42 -26.05 -21.44
C GLY A 40 -24.61 -26.19 -20.48
N GLU A 41 -24.71 -25.34 -19.47
CA GLU A 41 -25.82 -25.30 -18.51
C GLU A 41 -26.98 -24.42 -19.02
N SER A 42 -28.24 -24.77 -18.70
CA SER A 42 -29.44 -24.00 -19.11
C SER A 42 -29.66 -22.71 -18.31
N ILE A 43 -28.58 -22.06 -17.86
CA ILE A 43 -28.67 -20.82 -17.10
C ILE A 43 -29.03 -19.69 -18.05
N SER A 44 -30.10 -18.96 -17.74
CA SER A 44 -30.55 -17.82 -18.55
C SER A 44 -29.43 -16.79 -18.68
N SER A 45 -29.11 -16.42 -19.93
CA SER A 45 -28.12 -15.39 -20.26
C SER A 45 -28.39 -14.08 -19.50
N THR A 46 -29.65 -13.77 -19.21
CA THR A 46 -30.07 -12.61 -18.42
C THR A 46 -29.47 -12.58 -17.01
N VAL A 47 -29.29 -13.74 -16.36
CA VAL A 47 -28.71 -13.84 -15.01
C VAL A 47 -27.23 -13.48 -15.02
N PHE A 48 -26.49 -13.93 -16.03
CA PHE A 48 -25.08 -13.59 -16.20
C PHE A 48 -24.87 -12.11 -16.50
N TRP A 49 -25.72 -11.54 -17.36
CA TRP A 49 -25.71 -10.09 -17.61
C TRP A 49 -26.02 -9.30 -16.34
N ALA A 50 -27.01 -9.72 -15.54
CA ALA A 50 -27.34 -9.04 -14.28
C ALA A 50 -26.21 -9.08 -13.26
N LEU A 51 -25.55 -10.24 -13.09
CA LEU A 51 -24.40 -10.40 -12.20
C LEU A 51 -23.19 -9.58 -12.68
N GLY A 52 -22.90 -9.60 -13.99
CA GLY A 52 -21.82 -8.80 -14.57
C GLY A 52 -22.02 -7.30 -14.34
N TYR A 53 -23.23 -6.78 -14.58
CA TYR A 53 -23.55 -5.37 -14.33
C TYR A 53 -23.45 -4.99 -12.84
N LEU A 54 -23.80 -5.89 -11.93
CA LEU A 54 -23.65 -5.67 -10.49
C LEU A 54 -22.16 -5.60 -10.10
N ALA A 55 -21.34 -6.50 -10.67
CA ALA A 55 -19.89 -6.55 -10.48
C ALA A 55 -19.18 -5.28 -10.99
N PHE A 56 -19.59 -4.76 -12.15
CA PHE A 56 -19.05 -3.52 -12.71
C PHE A 56 -19.26 -2.30 -11.80
N GLY A 57 -20.33 -2.30 -10.98
CA GLY A 57 -20.56 -1.26 -9.98
C GLY A 57 -19.44 -1.18 -8.94
N PHE A 58 -18.97 -2.33 -8.44
CA PHE A 58 -17.85 -2.41 -7.49
C PHE A 58 -16.53 -1.93 -8.10
N TYR A 59 -16.25 -2.35 -9.34
CA TYR A 59 -15.07 -1.89 -10.06
C TYR A 59 -15.07 -0.37 -10.28
N SER A 60 -16.22 0.19 -10.68
CA SER A 60 -16.36 1.63 -10.93
C SER A 60 -16.16 2.47 -9.67
N VAL A 61 -16.70 2.05 -8.52
CA VAL A 61 -16.56 2.77 -7.24
C VAL A 61 -15.13 2.68 -6.73
N TYR A 62 -14.52 1.49 -6.76
CA TYR A 62 -13.13 1.32 -6.35
C TYR A 62 -12.18 2.18 -7.19
N ARG A 63 -12.35 2.20 -8.51
CA ARG A 63 -11.55 3.03 -9.41
C ARG A 63 -11.69 4.52 -9.07
N ALA A 64 -12.91 5.01 -8.91
CA ALA A 64 -13.16 6.41 -8.59
C ALA A 64 -12.50 6.84 -7.26
N ILE A 65 -12.59 6.00 -6.24
CA ILE A 65 -12.00 6.26 -4.93
C ILE A 65 -10.47 6.21 -4.99
N LEU A 66 -9.90 5.20 -5.66
CA LEU A 66 -8.45 5.06 -5.83
C LEU A 66 -7.83 6.27 -6.54
N PHE A 67 -8.43 6.72 -7.66
CA PHE A 67 -7.92 7.89 -8.37
C PHE A 67 -8.14 9.19 -7.59
N SER A 68 -9.19 9.29 -6.78
CA SER A 68 -9.42 10.42 -5.87
C SER A 68 -8.36 10.50 -4.77
N ASP A 69 -8.00 9.36 -4.19
CA ASP A 69 -6.95 9.28 -3.16
C ASP A 69 -5.58 9.67 -3.74
N ILE A 70 -5.21 9.10 -4.89
CA ILE A 70 -3.95 9.42 -5.59
C ILE A 70 -3.89 10.91 -5.97
N ALA A 71 -5.02 11.46 -6.45
CA ALA A 71 -5.12 12.86 -6.80
C ALA A 71 -4.96 13.78 -5.59
N LYS A 72 -5.50 13.40 -4.43
CA LYS A 72 -5.39 14.15 -3.17
C LYS A 72 -3.94 14.18 -2.66
N GLU A 73 -3.22 13.07 -2.72
CA GLU A 73 -1.83 12.99 -2.27
C GLU A 73 -0.86 13.79 -3.16
N ARG A 74 -1.15 13.92 -4.46
CA ARG A 74 -0.28 14.59 -5.44
C ARG A 74 -0.75 15.99 -5.87
N GLY A 75 -1.88 16.47 -5.36
CA GLY A 75 -2.49 17.75 -5.76
C GLY A 75 -3.02 17.78 -7.20
N LEU A 76 -3.24 16.61 -7.81
CA LEU A 76 -3.60 16.46 -9.23
C LEU A 76 -5.07 16.03 -9.39
N LEU A 77 -6.00 16.89 -8.97
CA LEU A 77 -7.45 16.61 -8.94
C LEU A 77 -8.03 16.16 -10.30
N TRP A 78 -7.44 16.60 -11.42
CA TRP A 78 -7.87 16.22 -12.76
C TRP A 78 -7.70 14.72 -13.04
N LEU A 79 -6.80 14.02 -12.35
CA LEU A 79 -6.62 12.57 -12.49
C LEU A 79 -7.84 11.78 -12.01
N SER A 80 -8.60 12.31 -11.05
CA SER A 80 -9.84 11.68 -10.56
C SER A 80 -10.92 11.66 -11.64
N ALA A 81 -11.15 12.79 -12.30
CA ALA A 81 -12.10 12.95 -13.39
C ALA A 81 -11.62 12.25 -14.68
N GLY A 82 -10.32 12.35 -14.99
CA GLY A 82 -9.70 11.73 -16.16
C GLY A 82 -9.74 10.20 -16.12
N GLY A 83 -9.41 9.59 -14.97
CA GLY A 83 -9.47 8.13 -14.79
C GLY A 83 -10.88 7.55 -14.88
N LEU A 84 -11.90 8.33 -14.50
CA LEU A 84 -13.30 7.93 -14.66
C LEU A 84 -13.72 7.94 -16.13
N LEU A 85 -13.39 9.01 -16.87
CA LEU A 85 -13.67 9.18 -18.30
C LEU A 85 -12.98 8.13 -19.18
N ILE A 86 -11.68 7.89 -18.96
CA ILE A 86 -10.91 6.89 -19.72
C ILE A 86 -11.54 5.51 -19.61
N GLY A 87 -11.99 5.12 -18.43
CA GLY A 87 -12.62 3.81 -18.30
C GLY A 87 -14.00 3.72 -18.94
N ARG A 88 -14.76 4.82 -19.07
CA ARG A 88 -16.04 4.81 -19.82
C ARG A 88 -15.83 4.78 -21.33
N LEU A 89 -14.77 5.44 -21.81
CA LEU A 89 -14.32 5.27 -23.18
C LEU A 89 -13.91 3.81 -23.46
N GLY A 90 -13.21 3.18 -22.52
CA GLY A 90 -12.89 1.75 -22.59
C GLY A 90 -14.13 0.85 -22.67
N ASP A 91 -15.14 1.11 -21.84
CA ASP A 91 -16.41 0.35 -21.86
C ASP A 91 -17.15 0.52 -23.20
N ALA A 92 -17.20 1.74 -23.75
CA ALA A 92 -17.83 2.03 -25.04
C ALA A 92 -17.09 1.34 -26.21
N ILE A 93 -15.76 1.43 -26.23
CA ILE A 93 -14.92 0.78 -27.24
C ILE A 93 -15.07 -0.74 -27.16
N GLY A 94 -15.13 -1.30 -25.95
CA GLY A 94 -15.35 -2.74 -25.74
C GLY A 94 -16.69 -3.22 -26.29
N ALA A 95 -17.75 -2.42 -26.16
CA ALA A 95 -19.07 -2.75 -26.71
C ALA A 95 -19.06 -2.76 -28.25
N GLU A 96 -18.38 -1.80 -28.89
CA GLU A 96 -18.26 -1.73 -30.36
C GLU A 96 -17.38 -2.86 -30.92
N ILE A 97 -16.28 -3.21 -30.24
CA ILE A 97 -15.44 -4.36 -30.63
C ILE A 97 -16.22 -5.67 -30.56
N ASN A 98 -17.09 -5.85 -29.57
CA ASN A 98 -17.92 -7.05 -29.48
C ASN A 98 -18.87 -7.20 -30.68
N ALA A 99 -19.43 -6.08 -31.17
CA ALA A 99 -20.32 -6.08 -32.34
C ALA A 99 -19.60 -6.45 -33.65
N LEU A 100 -18.30 -6.13 -33.76
CA LEU A 100 -17.48 -6.46 -34.94
C LEU A 100 -17.06 -7.94 -35.03
N PHE A 101 -17.18 -8.70 -33.94
CA PHE A 101 -16.66 -10.07 -33.84
C PHE A 101 -17.74 -11.12 -33.57
N ILE A 102 -18.99 -10.80 -33.90
CA ILE A 102 -20.12 -11.73 -33.86
C ILE A 102 -19.79 -12.99 -34.68
N GLY A 103 -19.89 -14.17 -34.07
CA GLY A 103 -19.53 -15.46 -34.69
C GLY A 103 -18.08 -15.93 -34.48
N ARG A 104 -17.22 -15.14 -33.83
CA ARG A 104 -15.84 -15.50 -33.44
C ARG A 104 -15.56 -15.32 -31.95
N GLU A 105 -16.54 -15.70 -31.13
CA GLU A 105 -16.52 -15.46 -29.68
C GLU A 105 -15.32 -16.08 -28.96
N SER A 106 -14.82 -17.23 -29.44
CA SER A 106 -13.64 -17.89 -28.86
C SER A 106 -12.37 -17.02 -28.96
N VAL A 107 -12.22 -16.23 -30.03
CA VAL A 107 -11.08 -15.34 -30.23
C VAL A 107 -11.15 -14.14 -29.28
N LEU A 108 -12.35 -13.57 -29.09
CA LEU A 108 -12.57 -12.47 -28.15
C LEU A 108 -12.27 -12.89 -26.71
N VAL A 109 -12.71 -14.09 -26.32
CA VAL A 109 -12.47 -14.63 -24.97
C VAL A 109 -10.97 -14.79 -24.70
N VAL A 110 -10.22 -15.37 -25.65
CA VAL A 110 -8.77 -15.55 -25.49
C VAL A 110 -8.06 -14.19 -25.45
N ALA A 111 -8.42 -13.25 -26.32
CA ALA A 111 -7.86 -11.90 -26.32
C ALA A 111 -8.15 -11.15 -25.01
N ALA A 112 -9.38 -11.22 -24.50
CA ALA A 112 -9.77 -10.63 -23.23
C ALA A 112 -9.01 -11.24 -22.04
N ALA A 113 -8.83 -12.56 -22.02
CA ALA A 113 -8.04 -13.24 -20.99
C ALA A 113 -6.57 -12.80 -21.00
N VAL A 114 -5.95 -12.66 -22.17
CA VAL A 114 -4.56 -12.17 -22.31
C VAL A 114 -4.44 -10.73 -21.82
N LEU A 115 -5.36 -9.85 -22.23
CA LEU A 115 -5.39 -8.46 -21.79
C LEU A 115 -5.64 -8.34 -20.28
N PHE A 116 -6.49 -9.20 -19.71
CA PHE A 116 -6.74 -9.25 -18.28
C PHE A 116 -5.47 -9.62 -17.51
N VAL A 117 -4.76 -10.67 -17.93
CA VAL A 117 -3.48 -11.07 -17.33
C VAL A 117 -2.46 -9.94 -17.43
N ALA A 118 -2.32 -9.30 -18.59
CA ALA A 118 -1.44 -8.15 -18.77
C ALA A 118 -1.80 -6.97 -17.85
N ALA A 119 -3.10 -6.68 -17.70
CA ALA A 119 -3.60 -5.64 -16.80
C ALA A 119 -3.31 -5.97 -15.33
N VAL A 120 -3.45 -7.24 -14.91
CA VAL A 120 -3.10 -7.68 -13.56
C VAL A 120 -1.60 -7.52 -13.30
N PHE A 121 -0.74 -7.93 -14.23
CA PHE A 121 0.71 -7.73 -14.10
C PHE A 121 1.10 -6.26 -14.05
N LEU A 122 0.51 -5.43 -14.92
CA LEU A 122 0.73 -3.99 -14.93
C LEU A 122 0.26 -3.36 -13.62
N PHE A 123 -0.92 -3.75 -13.13
CA PHE A 123 -1.47 -3.29 -11.86
C PHE A 123 -0.56 -3.65 -10.70
N ILE A 124 -0.08 -4.91 -10.61
CA ILE A 124 0.85 -5.33 -9.56
C ILE A 124 2.14 -4.51 -9.62
N LYS A 125 2.73 -4.35 -10.81
CA LYS A 125 3.97 -3.57 -11.00
C LYS A 125 3.78 -2.10 -10.62
N LEU A 126 2.65 -1.51 -11.01
CA LEU A 126 2.33 -0.11 -10.70
C LEU A 126 1.99 0.07 -9.22
N PHE A 127 1.27 -0.88 -8.60
CA PHE A 127 0.98 -0.90 -7.18
C PHE A 127 2.28 -1.01 -6.37
N GLN A 128 3.18 -1.90 -6.76
CA GLN A 128 4.52 -1.97 -6.18
C GLN A 128 5.26 -0.64 -6.36
N LEU A 129 5.25 -0.04 -7.54
CA LEU A 129 5.94 1.23 -7.81
C LEU A 129 5.33 2.44 -7.08
N LEU A 130 4.02 2.47 -6.82
CA LEU A 130 3.36 3.61 -6.15
C LEU A 130 3.23 3.43 -4.63
N TYR A 131 2.91 2.22 -4.15
CA TYR A 131 2.57 1.98 -2.75
C TYR A 131 3.71 1.37 -1.93
N VAL A 132 4.55 0.51 -2.53
CA VAL A 132 5.66 -0.13 -1.80
C VAL A 132 6.85 0.81 -1.53
N PRO A 133 7.22 1.84 -2.35
CA PRO A 133 8.31 2.74 -1.97
C PRO A 133 7.97 3.69 -0.82
N ALA A 134 6.68 3.88 -0.45
CA ALA A 134 6.30 4.64 0.73
C ALA A 134 6.37 3.79 2.01
N ALA A 135 5.93 2.53 1.94
CA ALA A 135 6.01 1.60 3.07
C ALA A 135 7.45 1.14 3.36
N ALA A 136 8.30 1.02 2.33
CA ALA A 136 9.71 0.65 2.47
C ALA A 136 10.63 1.84 2.83
N ARG A 137 10.13 3.08 2.82
CA ARG A 137 10.91 4.27 3.20
C ARG A 137 10.79 4.64 4.67
N GLN A 138 9.95 3.94 5.43
CA GLN A 138 9.99 3.99 6.89
C GLN A 138 11.05 3.01 7.36
N LYS A 139 12.33 3.41 7.23
CA LYS A 139 13.50 2.70 7.77
C LYS A 139 13.13 2.25 9.18
N SER A 140 13.20 0.94 9.46
CA SER A 140 12.70 0.45 10.74
C SER A 140 13.50 1.12 11.86
N GLU A 141 12.90 1.39 13.02
CA GLU A 141 13.62 2.04 14.13
C GLU A 141 14.91 1.28 14.50
N GLN A 142 14.92 -0.04 14.30
CA GLN A 142 16.09 -0.88 14.51
C GLN A 142 17.18 -0.67 13.45
N GLU A 143 16.82 -0.41 12.19
CA GLU A 143 17.77 -0.15 11.11
C GLU A 143 18.42 1.22 11.26
N VAL A 144 17.63 2.26 11.56
CA VAL A 144 18.16 3.61 11.86
C VAL A 144 19.13 3.55 13.04
N PHE A 145 18.75 2.81 14.09
CA PHE A 145 19.60 2.62 15.25
C PHE A 145 20.89 1.86 14.90
N ALA A 146 20.79 0.77 14.13
CA ALA A 146 21.93 -0.04 13.74
C ALA A 146 22.91 0.72 12.84
N GLU A 147 22.40 1.53 11.91
CA GLU A 147 23.20 2.39 11.05
C GLU A 147 23.90 3.48 11.85
N PHE A 148 23.19 4.19 12.73
CA PHE A 148 23.80 5.19 13.62
C PHE A 148 24.91 4.55 14.47
N ALA A 149 24.64 3.38 15.05
CA ALA A 149 25.59 2.64 15.85
C ALA A 149 26.81 2.17 15.05
N SER A 150 26.62 1.77 13.79
CA SER A 150 27.71 1.39 12.89
C SER A 150 28.51 2.60 12.43
N ARG A 151 27.88 3.73 12.15
CA ARG A 151 28.52 4.97 11.70
C ARG A 151 29.48 5.54 12.75
N HIS A 152 29.20 5.29 14.02
CA HIS A 152 29.98 5.77 15.15
C HIS A 152 30.77 4.66 15.87
N ASP A 153 30.88 3.46 15.28
CA ASP A 153 31.61 2.32 15.84
C ASP A 153 31.25 2.03 17.32
N LEU A 154 29.95 2.06 17.62
CA LEU A 154 29.44 1.81 18.97
C LEU A 154 29.55 0.32 19.31
N SER A 155 30.17 0.03 20.45
CA SER A 155 30.22 -1.31 21.05
C SER A 155 28.85 -1.77 21.53
N GLY A 156 28.71 -3.06 21.82
CA GLY A 156 27.45 -3.62 22.34
C GLY A 156 26.94 -2.89 23.58
N ARG A 157 27.82 -2.60 24.54
CA ARG A 157 27.47 -1.90 25.78
C ARG A 157 27.10 -0.43 25.54
N GLU A 158 27.80 0.26 24.64
CA GLU A 158 27.47 1.64 24.25
C GLU A 158 26.12 1.70 23.54
N ARG A 159 25.76 0.70 22.73
CA ARG A 159 24.42 0.60 22.11
C ARG A 159 23.32 0.44 23.16
N GLU A 160 23.52 -0.42 24.15
CA GLU A 160 22.56 -0.58 25.26
C GLU A 160 22.36 0.73 26.04
N VAL A 161 23.46 1.41 26.36
CA VAL A 161 23.42 2.71 27.05
C VAL A 161 22.75 3.78 26.17
N LEU A 162 23.04 3.83 24.88
CA LEU A 162 22.39 4.77 23.95
C LEU A 162 20.87 4.58 23.91
N ARG A 163 20.37 3.34 23.86
CA ARG A 163 18.92 3.06 23.90
C ARG A 163 18.27 3.68 25.14
N LEU A 164 18.84 3.41 26.31
CA LEU A 164 18.31 3.94 27.57
C LEU A 164 18.48 5.46 27.67
N VAL A 165 19.49 6.03 27.01
CA VAL A 165 19.65 7.47 26.90
C VAL A 165 18.52 8.10 26.08
N LEU A 166 18.17 7.48 24.94
CA LEU A 166 17.07 7.89 24.07
C LEU A 166 15.70 7.73 24.75
N ASP A 167 15.56 6.76 25.67
CA ASP A 167 14.41 6.59 26.57
C ASP A 167 14.41 7.56 27.77
N GLU A 168 15.27 8.59 27.73
CA GLU A 168 15.38 9.65 28.74
C GLU A 168 15.73 9.18 30.16
N LYS A 169 16.29 7.96 30.31
CA LYS A 169 16.64 7.40 31.63
C LYS A 169 17.84 8.09 32.27
N THR A 170 17.73 8.42 33.55
CA THR A 170 18.82 8.95 34.36
C THR A 170 19.94 7.93 34.54
N ASN A 171 21.16 8.38 34.87
CA ASN A 171 22.29 7.45 35.07
C ASN A 171 22.01 6.39 36.15
N LYS A 172 21.23 6.75 37.18
CA LYS A 172 20.77 5.85 38.23
C LYS A 172 19.78 4.80 37.72
N GLU A 173 18.86 5.18 36.84
CA GLU A 173 17.95 4.21 36.22
C GLU A 173 18.70 3.28 35.28
N ILE A 174 19.62 3.82 34.46
CA ILE A 174 20.46 3.04 33.56
C ILE A 174 21.32 2.05 34.36
N SER A 175 21.91 2.49 35.47
CA SER A 175 22.73 1.63 36.32
C SER A 175 21.94 0.47 36.91
N ASN A 176 20.68 0.72 37.29
CA ASN A 176 19.77 -0.31 37.78
C ASN A 176 19.37 -1.30 36.66
N VAL A 177 18.98 -0.80 35.49
CA VAL A 177 18.57 -1.64 34.34
C VAL A 177 19.72 -2.53 33.87
N LEU A 178 20.93 -1.97 33.80
CA LEU A 178 22.11 -2.68 33.31
C LEU A 178 22.90 -3.41 34.40
N SER A 179 22.45 -3.35 35.66
CA SER A 179 23.09 -3.95 36.85
C SER A 179 24.58 -3.58 36.99
N VAL A 180 24.90 -2.29 36.85
CA VAL A 180 26.27 -1.74 36.99
C VAL A 180 26.27 -0.52 37.91
N SER A 181 27.46 0.01 38.23
CA SER A 181 27.55 1.26 39.00
C SER A 181 27.22 2.50 38.14
N GLU A 182 26.72 3.58 38.75
CA GLU A 182 26.54 4.87 38.06
C GLU A 182 27.85 5.41 37.46
N SER A 183 28.99 5.10 38.08
CA SER A 183 30.32 5.46 37.55
C SER A 183 30.60 4.77 36.21
N THR A 184 30.24 3.48 36.10
CA THR A 184 30.36 2.70 34.87
C THR A 184 29.45 3.27 33.77
N VAL A 185 28.23 3.69 34.12
CA VAL A 185 27.33 4.36 33.17
C VAL A 185 27.93 5.68 32.68
N LYS A 186 28.47 6.51 33.57
CA LYS A 186 29.16 7.77 33.21
C LYS A 186 30.32 7.52 32.25
N PHE A 187 31.10 6.46 32.48
CA PHE A 187 32.18 6.06 31.58
C PHE A 187 31.66 5.71 30.18
N HIS A 188 30.60 4.89 30.07
CA HIS A 188 30.02 4.57 28.76
C HIS A 188 29.39 5.79 28.06
N ILE A 189 28.75 6.69 28.80
CA ILE A 189 28.24 7.95 28.24
C ILE A 189 29.38 8.84 27.74
N HIS A 190 30.49 8.93 28.47
CA HIS A 190 31.66 9.68 28.03
C HIS A 190 32.21 9.14 26.70
N ASN A 191 32.34 7.82 26.57
CA ASN A 191 32.81 7.20 25.32
C ASN A 191 31.81 7.39 24.17
N LEU A 192 30.50 7.29 24.44
CA LEU A 192 29.45 7.60 23.46
C LEU A 192 29.62 9.02 22.92
N LEU A 193 29.72 10.01 23.80
CA LEU A 193 29.90 11.42 23.43
C LEU A 193 31.16 11.64 22.61
N SER A 194 32.27 10.99 23.00
CA SER A 194 33.53 11.07 22.27
C SER A 194 33.42 10.48 20.86
N LYS A 195 32.77 9.32 20.68
CA LYS A 195 32.59 8.65 19.38
C LYS A 195 31.61 9.35 18.44
N THR A 196 30.59 10.01 19.01
CA THR A 196 29.59 10.74 18.23
C THR A 196 29.97 12.20 18.00
N GLY A 197 31.05 12.68 18.62
CA GLY A 197 31.48 14.09 18.56
C GLY A 197 30.58 15.06 19.32
N CYS A 198 29.69 14.56 20.18
CA CYS A 198 28.74 15.37 20.93
C CYS A 198 29.36 15.84 22.25
N LYS A 199 29.01 17.04 22.72
CA LYS A 199 29.51 17.61 23.98
C LYS A 199 28.58 17.36 25.16
N SER A 200 27.32 17.05 24.89
CA SER A 200 26.31 16.81 25.93
C SER A 200 25.37 15.67 25.56
N ARG A 201 24.73 15.11 26.59
CA ARG A 201 23.69 14.09 26.44
C ARG A 201 22.54 14.59 25.55
N THR A 202 22.12 15.84 25.72
CA THR A 202 21.04 16.45 24.93
C THR A 202 21.44 16.59 23.47
N GLU A 203 22.69 16.99 23.21
CA GLU A 203 23.24 17.07 21.85
C GLU A 203 23.32 15.68 21.19
N LEU A 204 23.72 14.64 21.94
CA LEU A 204 23.69 13.25 21.46
C LEU A 204 22.29 12.81 21.04
N MET A 205 21.28 13.09 21.87
CA MET A 205 19.89 12.77 21.53
C MET A 205 19.43 13.54 20.28
N SER A 206 19.71 14.85 20.21
CA SER A 206 19.37 15.68 19.05
C SER A 206 20.07 15.21 17.77
N HIS A 207 21.32 14.76 17.88
CA HIS A 207 22.10 14.24 16.76
C HIS A 207 21.48 12.95 16.22
N TYR A 208 21.11 12.01 17.10
CA TYR A 208 20.38 10.81 16.71
C TYR A 208 19.03 11.12 16.06
N TYR A 209 18.23 12.03 16.63
CA TYR A 209 16.93 12.39 16.07
C TYR A 209 17.01 13.14 14.74
N THR A 210 18.09 13.90 14.52
CA THR A 210 18.36 14.51 13.21
C THR A 210 18.69 13.43 12.19
N HIS A 211 19.57 12.48 12.53
CA HIS A 211 19.91 11.37 11.64
C HIS A 211 18.70 10.48 11.28
N ARG A 212 17.75 10.30 12.20
CA ARG A 212 16.49 9.58 11.94
C ARG A 212 15.60 10.27 10.88
N LYS A 213 15.75 11.57 10.67
CA LYS A 213 14.93 12.35 9.72
C LYS A 213 15.54 12.45 8.32
N GLU A 214 16.81 12.06 8.16
CA GLU A 214 17.54 12.01 6.87
C GLU A 214 17.14 10.79 6.04
#